data_AF-A0A928Z2U7-F1
#
_entry.id   AF-A0A928Z2U7-F1
#
_cell.length_a   1.000
_cell.length_b   1.000
_cell.length_c   1.000
_cell.angle_alpha   90.00
_cell.angle_beta   90.00
_cell.angle_gamma   90.00
#
_symmetry.space_group_name_H-M   'P 1'
#
loop_
_entity.id
_entity.type
_entity.pdbx_description
1 polymer ?
#
loop_
_entity_poly.entity_id
_entity_poly.type
_entity_poly.pdbx_seq_one_letter_code
_entity_poly.pdbx_strand_id
1 'polypeptide(L)'
;MNGNYQQVRAFYQHQLLLSDYEIGGLSKGFADSRIARIELGRLGNSGLFDSVEMELIVVDVPSPVRKAFDRHAWLSKYCLSNVCLFRVPVAGQVTYALTALGYVSDGWDGFCQLLEIFDHTGVFVGATKAEADNFTWLTVPFNGDAFPGSPDVHWTPTATVDENALWSVEKAMRIEDQGKMARLKFPWADIA
;
A
#
# COMPACT_ATOMS: atom_id res chain seq x y z
N MET A 1 17.37 20.37 -9.26
CA MET A 1 16.20 19.76 -8.58
C MET A 1 15.03 20.72 -8.71
N ASN A 2 13.87 20.29 -9.20
CA ASN A 2 12.69 21.16 -9.34
C ASN A 2 12.23 21.66 -7.97
N GLY A 3 12.14 22.98 -7.77
CA GLY A 3 11.71 23.58 -6.49
C GLY A 3 10.33 23.10 -6.02
N ASN A 4 9.50 22.63 -6.94
CA ASN A 4 8.19 22.05 -6.66
C ASN A 4 8.29 20.71 -5.88
N TYR A 5 9.33 19.89 -6.10
CA TYR A 5 9.48 18.61 -5.38
C TYR A 5 9.88 18.81 -3.93
N GLN A 6 10.64 19.86 -3.63
CA GLN A 6 10.97 20.20 -2.25
C GLN A 6 9.73 20.61 -1.45
N GLN A 7 8.83 21.39 -2.06
CA GLN A 7 7.56 21.77 -1.44
C GLN A 7 6.65 20.56 -1.20
N VAL A 8 6.54 19.66 -2.18
CA VAL A 8 5.77 18.42 -2.02
C VAL A 8 6.34 17.56 -0.89
N ARG A 9 7.65 17.31 -0.87
CA ARG A 9 8.29 16.54 0.21
C ARG A 9 8.08 17.21 1.57
N ALA A 10 8.23 18.52 1.67
CA ALA A 10 8.00 19.27 2.91
C ALA A 10 6.55 19.13 3.41
N PHE A 11 5.56 19.15 2.51
CA PHE A 11 4.17 18.91 2.86
C PHE A 11 3.97 17.52 3.48
N TYR A 12 4.39 16.44 2.79
CA TYR A 12 4.22 15.08 3.30
C TYR A 12 5.00 14.82 4.59
N GLN A 13 6.20 15.40 4.70
CA GLN A 13 6.98 15.39 5.93
C GLN A 13 6.22 16.06 7.08
N HIS A 14 5.56 17.19 6.85
CA HIS A 14 4.72 17.82 7.86
C HIS A 14 3.51 16.96 8.24
N GLN A 15 2.85 16.31 7.27
CA GLN A 15 1.71 15.44 7.55
C GLN A 15 2.11 14.19 8.35
N LEU A 16 3.30 13.64 8.08
CA LEU A 16 3.88 12.57 8.90
C LEU A 16 4.14 13.04 10.33
N LEU A 17 4.71 14.24 10.51
CA LEU A 17 4.91 14.83 11.84
C LEU A 17 3.61 14.99 12.64
N LEU A 18 2.52 15.38 11.97
CA LEU A 18 1.19 15.48 12.59
C LEU A 18 0.58 14.12 12.94
N SER A 19 1.12 13.05 12.36
CA SER A 19 0.66 11.69 12.54
C SER A 19 1.58 10.89 13.46
N ASP A 20 2.43 11.55 14.26
CA ASP A 20 3.46 10.93 15.10
C ASP A 20 4.36 9.95 14.33
N TYR A 21 4.67 10.32 13.08
CA TYR A 21 5.41 9.49 12.12
C TYR A 21 4.73 8.18 11.73
N GLU A 22 3.46 7.99 12.06
CA GLU A 22 2.70 6.80 11.70
C GLU A 22 2.05 6.92 10.32
N ILE A 23 2.36 5.96 9.44
CA ILE A 23 1.71 5.85 8.14
C ILE A 23 0.21 5.54 8.28
N GLY A 24 -0.18 4.84 9.35
CA GLY A 24 -1.58 4.64 9.71
C GLY A 24 -2.30 5.95 10.01
N GLY A 25 -1.67 6.85 10.77
CA GLY A 25 -2.19 8.19 11.04
C GLY A 25 -2.30 9.04 9.77
N LEU A 26 -1.25 9.04 8.94
CA LEU A 26 -1.24 9.74 7.65
C LEU A 26 -2.38 9.28 6.74
N SER A 27 -2.56 7.97 6.63
CA SER A 27 -3.60 7.36 5.78
C SER A 27 -5.01 7.75 6.24
N LYS A 28 -5.24 7.86 7.56
CA LYS A 28 -6.50 8.37 8.13
C LYS A 28 -6.71 9.85 7.78
N GLY A 29 -5.65 10.66 7.85
CA GLY A 29 -5.70 12.08 7.48
C GLY A 29 -6.08 12.35 6.02
N PHE A 30 -5.86 11.38 5.13
CA PHE A 30 -6.19 11.48 3.70
C PHE A 30 -7.40 10.64 3.26
N ALA A 31 -8.22 10.14 4.19
CA ALA A 31 -9.33 9.22 3.88
C ALA A 31 -10.24 9.73 2.75
N ASP A 32 -10.59 11.03 2.74
CA ASP A 32 -11.46 11.63 1.71
C ASP A 32 -10.80 11.76 0.33
N SER A 33 -9.47 11.68 0.27
CA SER A 33 -8.68 11.75 -0.98
C SER A 33 -8.30 10.37 -1.52
N ARG A 34 -8.78 9.30 -0.88
CA ARG A 34 -8.47 7.92 -1.27
C ARG A 34 -9.12 7.57 -2.60
N ILE A 35 -8.36 6.90 -3.46
CA ILE A 35 -8.80 6.46 -4.78
C ILE A 35 -8.62 4.95 -5.01
N ALA A 36 -7.88 4.27 -4.12
CA ALA A 36 -7.80 2.81 -4.05
C ALA A 36 -7.31 2.36 -2.68
N ARG A 37 -7.63 1.12 -2.30
CA ARG A 37 -7.08 0.45 -1.12
C ARG A 37 -7.11 -1.06 -1.22
N ILE A 38 -6.23 -1.68 -0.44
CA ILE A 38 -6.27 -3.07 -0.02
C ILE A 38 -6.15 -3.05 1.49
N GLU A 39 -7.13 -3.58 2.18
CA GLU A 39 -7.19 -3.56 3.64
C GLU A 39 -7.45 -4.97 4.16
N LEU A 40 -6.58 -5.41 5.04
CA LEU A 40 -6.71 -6.68 5.75
C LEU A 40 -7.85 -6.56 6.76
N GLY A 41 -8.69 -7.59 6.81
CA GLY A 41 -9.87 -7.66 7.65
C GLY A 41 -9.54 -7.89 9.12
N ARG A 42 -10.40 -8.63 9.81
CA ARG A 42 -10.18 -8.94 11.23
C ARG A 42 -9.14 -10.05 11.35
N LEU A 43 -8.21 -9.90 12.29
CA LEU A 43 -7.36 -11.02 12.69
C LEU A 43 -8.22 -12.08 13.39
N GLY A 44 -8.30 -13.26 12.78
CA GLY A 44 -9.00 -14.42 13.32
C GLY A 44 -8.19 -15.12 14.42
N ASN A 45 -8.80 -16.14 15.04
CA ASN A 45 -8.17 -16.91 16.12
C ASN A 45 -6.94 -17.71 15.66
N SER A 46 -6.84 -18.00 14.36
CA SER A 46 -5.71 -18.69 13.73
C SER A 46 -4.47 -17.81 13.53
N GLY A 47 -4.53 -16.53 13.92
CA GLY A 47 -3.47 -15.56 13.63
C GLY A 47 -3.44 -15.09 12.18
N LEU A 48 -4.46 -15.46 11.38
CA LEU A 48 -4.64 -15.04 9.99
C LEU A 48 -5.88 -14.16 9.83
N PHE A 49 -5.88 -13.32 8.80
CA PHE A 49 -6.99 -12.40 8.51
C PHE A 49 -8.18 -13.11 7.89
N ASP A 50 -9.39 -12.86 8.39
CA ASP A 50 -10.62 -13.49 7.89
C ASP A 50 -11.07 -12.99 6.50
N SER A 51 -10.57 -11.83 6.10
CA SER A 51 -10.97 -11.17 4.86
C SER A 51 -9.94 -10.16 4.37
N VAL A 52 -10.08 -9.79 3.09
CA VAL A 52 -9.37 -8.68 2.45
C VAL A 52 -10.40 -7.83 1.72
N GLU A 53 -10.43 -6.53 2.00
CA GLU A 53 -11.23 -5.54 1.29
C GLU A 53 -10.39 -4.83 0.23
N MET A 54 -10.94 -4.71 -0.97
CA MET A 54 -10.27 -4.10 -2.11
C MET A 54 -11.15 -3.01 -2.71
N GLU A 55 -10.62 -1.80 -2.74
CA GLU A 55 -11.13 -0.69 -3.55
C GLU A 55 -10.18 -0.52 -4.73
N LEU A 56 -10.61 -0.88 -5.94
CA LEU A 56 -9.77 -0.77 -7.13
C LEU A 56 -9.73 0.68 -7.65
N ILE A 57 -8.64 1.05 -8.32
CA ILE A 57 -8.50 2.37 -8.96
C ILE A 57 -9.54 2.49 -10.09
N VAL A 58 -10.62 3.23 -9.84
CA VAL A 58 -11.71 3.51 -10.80
C VAL A 58 -11.56 4.86 -11.52
N VAL A 59 -10.56 5.66 -11.16
CA VAL A 59 -10.23 6.94 -11.80
C VAL A 59 -9.03 6.78 -12.72
N ASP A 60 -8.89 7.70 -13.68
CA ASP A 60 -7.68 7.74 -14.49
C ASP A 60 -6.49 8.18 -13.64
N VAL A 61 -5.37 7.44 -13.76
CA VAL A 61 -4.12 7.72 -13.07
C VAL A 61 -2.95 7.45 -14.02
N PRO A 62 -1.82 8.15 -13.87
CA PRO A 62 -0.64 7.87 -14.68
C PRO A 62 -0.20 6.40 -14.54
N SER A 63 0.24 5.80 -15.65
CA SER A 63 0.70 4.41 -15.68
C SER A 63 1.75 4.07 -14.61
N PRO A 64 2.75 4.93 -14.30
CA PRO A 64 3.69 4.66 -13.21
C PRO A 64 3.04 4.54 -11.84
N VAL A 65 2.01 5.34 -11.56
CA VAL A 65 1.26 5.31 -10.29
C VAL A 65 0.48 4.01 -10.17
N ARG A 66 -0.20 3.61 -11.25
CA ARG A 66 -0.90 2.32 -11.32
C ARG A 66 0.05 1.14 -11.08
N LYS A 67 1.20 1.14 -11.77
CA LYS A 67 2.23 0.11 -11.59
C LYS A 67 2.77 0.04 -10.16
N ALA A 68 2.94 1.19 -9.50
CA ALA A 68 3.34 1.22 -8.09
C ALA A 68 2.27 0.61 -7.18
N PHE A 69 0.99 0.96 -7.40
CA PHE A 69 -0.11 0.36 -6.66
C PHE A 69 -0.20 -1.15 -6.88
N ASP A 70 -0.14 -1.60 -8.12
CA ASP A 70 -0.20 -3.04 -8.46
C ASP A 70 0.98 -3.82 -7.85
N ARG A 71 2.17 -3.21 -7.77
CA ARG A 71 3.33 -3.79 -7.08
C ARG A 71 3.07 -3.98 -5.59
N HIS A 72 2.58 -2.95 -4.90
CA HIS A 72 2.29 -3.04 -3.46
C HIS A 72 1.09 -3.95 -3.16
N ALA A 73 0.10 -3.96 -4.05
CA ALA A 73 -1.00 -4.91 -4.02
C ALA A 73 -0.53 -6.36 -4.13
N TRP A 74 0.45 -6.61 -5.01
CA TRP A 74 1.08 -7.92 -5.12
C TRP A 74 1.86 -8.26 -3.85
N LEU A 75 2.70 -7.35 -3.34
CA LEU A 75 3.48 -7.57 -2.10
C LEU A 75 2.59 -7.83 -0.87
N SER A 76 1.45 -7.14 -0.77
CA SER A 76 0.48 -7.33 0.31
C SER A 76 0.00 -8.77 0.42
N LYS A 77 0.01 -9.54 -0.68
CA LYS A 77 -0.31 -10.98 -0.69
C LYS A 77 0.69 -11.83 0.08
N TYR A 78 1.92 -11.36 0.30
CA TYR A 78 3.01 -12.14 0.89
C TYR A 78 3.46 -11.59 2.24
N CYS A 79 3.41 -10.27 2.45
CA CYS A 79 3.91 -9.62 3.66
C CYS A 79 2.80 -8.94 4.48
N LEU A 80 1.53 -9.37 4.29
CA LEU A 80 0.33 -8.89 4.99
C LEU A 80 0.36 -7.38 5.27
N SER A 81 0.12 -6.60 4.22
CA SER A 81 0.15 -5.13 4.33
C SER A 81 -1.16 -4.49 3.89
N ASN A 82 -1.61 -3.48 4.64
CA ASN A 82 -2.60 -2.53 4.16
C ASN A 82 -1.95 -1.59 3.15
N VAL A 83 -2.60 -1.36 2.01
CA VAL A 83 -2.10 -0.49 0.95
C VAL A 83 -3.18 0.53 0.62
N CYS A 84 -2.84 1.81 0.55
CA CYS A 84 -3.77 2.85 0.11
C CYS A 84 -3.12 3.73 -0.95
N LEU A 85 -3.92 4.20 -1.91
CA LEU A 85 -3.54 5.20 -2.89
C LEU A 85 -4.45 6.42 -2.74
N PHE A 86 -3.84 7.59 -2.62
CA PHE A 86 -4.50 8.87 -2.44
C PHE A 86 -4.16 9.82 -3.58
N ARG A 87 -5.12 10.65 -3.96
CA ARG A 87 -4.96 11.77 -4.90
C ARG A 87 -5.04 13.08 -4.14
N VAL A 88 -3.88 13.62 -3.74
CA VAL A 88 -3.77 14.73 -2.80
C VAL A 88 -3.34 16.02 -3.52
N PRO A 89 -4.10 17.12 -3.43
CA PRO A 89 -3.64 18.44 -3.88
C PRO A 89 -2.55 18.99 -2.96
N VAL A 90 -1.37 19.29 -3.50
CA VAL A 90 -0.21 19.81 -2.76
C VAL A 90 0.44 20.93 -3.56
N ALA A 91 0.64 22.10 -2.92
CA ALA A 91 1.30 23.26 -3.54
C ALA A 91 0.71 23.65 -4.93
N GLY A 92 -0.60 23.53 -5.10
CA GLY A 92 -1.28 23.87 -6.36
C GLY A 92 -1.20 22.82 -7.47
N GLN A 93 -0.66 21.64 -7.20
CA GLN A 93 -0.66 20.50 -8.14
C GLN A 93 -1.24 19.24 -7.50
N VAL A 94 -1.72 18.32 -8.34
CA VAL A 94 -2.13 16.99 -7.89
C VAL A 94 -0.88 16.14 -7.65
N THR A 95 -0.88 15.42 -6.56
CA THR A 95 0.11 14.37 -6.27
C THR A 95 -0.61 13.07 -5.97
N TYR A 96 0.08 11.96 -6.19
CA TYR A 96 -0.38 10.64 -5.81
C TYR A 96 0.50 10.13 -4.68
N ALA A 97 -0.11 9.84 -3.52
CA ALA A 97 0.56 9.25 -2.38
C ALA A 97 0.11 7.81 -2.22
N LEU A 98 1.08 6.89 -2.24
CA LEU A 98 0.86 5.49 -1.95
C LEU A 98 1.41 5.20 -0.57
N THR A 99 0.58 4.65 0.31
CA THR A 99 1.01 4.16 1.61
C THR A 99 0.94 2.65 1.68
N ALA A 100 1.91 2.04 2.37
CA ALA A 100 1.86 0.63 2.74
C ALA A 100 2.18 0.47 4.23
N LEU A 101 1.36 -0.31 4.94
CA LEU A 101 1.46 -0.58 6.36
C LEU A 101 1.42 -2.10 6.60
N GLY A 102 2.57 -2.70 6.90
CA GLY A 102 2.71 -4.12 7.20
C GLY A 102 2.21 -4.49 8.61
N TYR A 103 1.71 -5.71 8.74
CA TYR A 103 1.25 -6.29 10.00
C TYR A 103 2.24 -7.35 10.50
N VAL A 104 2.51 -7.40 11.83
CA VAL A 104 3.41 -8.35 12.54
C VAL A 104 4.92 -8.11 12.33
N SER A 105 5.71 -8.63 13.27
CA SER A 105 7.17 -8.51 13.41
C SER A 105 7.79 -9.89 13.69
N ASP A 106 7.30 -10.96 13.06
CA ASP A 106 7.81 -12.32 13.26
C ASP A 106 8.74 -12.75 12.13
N GLY A 107 9.58 -11.83 11.65
CA GLY A 107 10.74 -12.12 10.80
C GLY A 107 10.43 -12.58 9.37
N TRP A 108 9.19 -12.98 9.07
CA TRP A 108 8.66 -13.20 7.73
C TRP A 108 7.77 -12.03 7.29
N ASP A 109 7.00 -11.50 8.24
CA ASP A 109 6.16 -10.33 8.06
C ASP A 109 6.95 -9.08 8.47
N GLY A 110 7.57 -8.43 7.48
CA GLY A 110 8.32 -7.20 7.69
C GLY A 110 7.38 -6.06 8.03
N PHE A 111 7.35 -5.62 9.31
CA PHE A 111 6.75 -4.35 9.68
C PHE A 111 7.31 -3.24 8.78
N CYS A 112 6.47 -2.80 7.85
CA CYS A 112 6.81 -1.77 6.88
C CYS A 112 5.84 -0.61 7.06
N GLN A 113 6.38 0.60 7.13
CA GLN A 113 5.61 1.84 7.11
C GLN A 113 6.17 2.66 5.98
N LEU A 114 5.53 2.61 4.82
CA LEU A 114 6.07 3.16 3.58
C LEU A 114 5.16 4.25 3.03
N LEU A 115 5.79 5.26 2.43
CA LEU A 115 5.17 6.30 1.64
C LEU A 115 5.93 6.45 0.32
N GLU A 116 5.24 6.37 -0.82
CA GLU A 116 5.75 6.78 -2.13
C GLU A 116 4.91 7.90 -2.71
N ILE A 117 5.57 8.88 -3.35
CA ILE A 117 4.92 10.06 -3.90
C ILE A 117 5.28 10.21 -5.37
N PHE A 118 4.27 10.43 -6.19
CA PHE A 118 4.36 10.75 -7.60
C PHE A 118 3.66 12.09 -7.87
N ASP A 119 4.12 12.83 -8.88
CA ASP A 119 3.42 14.02 -9.33
C ASP A 119 2.24 13.67 -10.25
N HIS A 120 1.53 14.69 -10.72
CA HIS A 120 0.37 14.54 -11.59
C HIS A 120 0.64 13.81 -12.91
N THR A 121 1.90 13.78 -13.39
CA THR A 121 2.31 13.06 -14.61
C THR A 121 2.79 11.63 -14.32
N GLY A 122 2.89 11.25 -13.04
CA GLY A 122 3.45 9.98 -12.61
C GLY A 122 4.96 9.98 -12.46
N VAL A 123 5.61 11.14 -12.50
CA VAL A 123 7.05 11.23 -12.19
C VAL A 123 7.26 11.06 -10.70
N PHE A 124 8.21 10.21 -10.33
CA PHE A 124 8.56 9.95 -8.95
C PHE A 124 9.11 11.22 -8.27
N VAL A 125 8.51 11.58 -7.14
CA VAL A 125 8.88 12.76 -6.35
C VAL A 125 9.75 12.36 -5.17
N GLY A 126 9.45 11.24 -4.51
CA GLY A 126 10.19 10.77 -3.35
C GLY A 126 9.48 9.64 -2.64
N ALA A 127 10.22 8.88 -1.87
CA ALA A 127 9.67 7.84 -1.01
C ALA A 127 10.33 7.90 0.36
N THR A 128 9.67 7.35 1.36
CA THR A 128 10.28 7.21 2.68
C THR A 128 9.68 6.04 3.45
N LYS A 129 10.51 5.48 4.32
CA LYS A 129 10.10 4.52 5.33
C LYS A 129 10.02 5.28 6.64
N ALA A 130 8.87 5.23 7.30
CA ALA A 130 8.74 5.77 8.64
C ALA A 130 9.36 4.77 9.64
N GLU A 131 10.34 5.23 10.38
CA GLU A 131 10.94 4.54 11.52
C GLU A 131 10.73 5.45 12.74
N ALA A 132 10.64 4.88 13.95
CA ALA A 132 10.31 5.62 15.17
C ALA A 132 11.12 6.93 15.28
N ASP A 133 10.46 8.05 14.96
CA ASP A 133 10.96 9.43 14.97
C ASP A 133 11.92 9.86 13.84
N ASN A 134 12.05 9.07 12.77
CA ASN A 134 12.89 9.44 11.63
C ASN A 134 12.33 8.95 10.29
N PHE A 135 12.70 9.64 9.23
CA PHE A 135 12.42 9.22 7.87
C PHE A 135 13.55 9.70 6.95
N THR A 136 14.00 8.83 6.06
CA THR A 136 14.99 9.19 5.03
C THR A 136 14.30 9.25 3.68
N TRP A 137 14.44 10.38 3.00
CA TRP A 137 13.92 10.54 1.64
C TRP A 137 14.77 9.74 0.65
N LEU A 138 14.15 8.73 0.06
CA LEU A 138 14.70 7.97 -1.04
C LEU A 138 14.50 8.72 -2.35
N THR A 139 15.48 8.56 -3.24
CA THR A 139 15.49 9.12 -4.60
C THR A 139 15.00 8.14 -5.65
N VAL A 140 14.64 6.93 -5.23
CA VAL A 140 14.08 5.87 -6.08
C VAL A 140 12.80 5.29 -5.45
N PRO A 141 11.84 4.81 -6.27
CA PRO A 141 10.67 4.07 -5.79
C PRO A 141 11.07 2.81 -5.01
N PHE A 142 10.20 2.33 -4.12
CA PHE A 142 10.41 1.01 -3.53
C PHE A 142 10.28 -0.07 -4.60
N ASN A 143 11.11 -1.10 -4.51
CA ASN A 143 11.11 -2.28 -5.37
C ASN A 143 11.13 -3.55 -4.49
N GLY A 144 11.26 -4.74 -5.08
CA GLY A 144 11.32 -6.00 -4.34
C GLY A 144 12.41 -6.06 -3.29
N ASP A 145 13.56 -5.43 -3.55
CA ASP A 145 14.70 -5.40 -2.62
C ASP A 145 14.37 -4.63 -1.33
N ALA A 146 13.39 -3.73 -1.37
CA ALA A 146 12.91 -3.02 -0.18
C ALA A 146 12.14 -3.92 0.80
N PHE A 147 11.82 -5.15 0.40
CA PHE A 147 11.06 -6.14 1.19
C PHE A 147 11.83 -7.46 1.26
N PRO A 148 12.86 -7.56 2.12
CA PRO A 148 13.67 -8.78 2.25
C PRO A 148 12.79 -10.01 2.56
N GLY A 149 12.99 -11.10 1.83
CA GLY A 149 12.19 -12.32 1.98
C GLY A 149 10.94 -12.38 1.09
N SER A 150 10.62 -11.31 0.35
CA SER A 150 9.58 -11.35 -0.69
C SER A 150 10.06 -12.13 -1.93
N PRO A 151 9.15 -12.78 -2.68
CA PRO A 151 9.52 -13.36 -3.97
C PRO A 151 10.09 -12.29 -4.90
N ASP A 152 11.06 -12.68 -5.74
CA ASP A 152 11.76 -11.78 -6.66
C ASP A 152 10.75 -10.98 -7.48
N VAL A 153 10.77 -9.64 -7.39
CA VAL A 153 9.78 -8.76 -8.02
C VAL A 153 10.10 -8.59 -9.51
N HIS A 154 10.20 -9.71 -10.21
CA HIS A 154 10.02 -9.76 -11.65
C HIS A 154 8.52 -9.83 -11.90
N TRP A 155 7.86 -8.68 -11.71
CA TRP A 155 6.45 -8.49 -12.00
C TRP A 155 6.15 -8.97 -13.43
N THR A 156 5.62 -10.17 -13.51
CA THR A 156 4.86 -10.65 -14.66
C THR A 156 3.54 -11.10 -14.08
N PRO A 157 2.40 -10.57 -14.54
CA PRO A 157 1.10 -11.10 -14.18
C PRO A 157 0.98 -12.49 -14.82
N THR A 158 1.64 -13.49 -14.27
CA THR A 158 1.42 -14.87 -14.64
C THR A 158 0.11 -15.32 -14.00
N ALA A 159 -0.77 -15.88 -14.82
CA ALA A 159 -2.09 -16.37 -14.43
C ALA A 159 -2.05 -17.65 -13.57
N THR A 160 -0.88 -18.04 -13.08
CA THR A 160 -0.70 -19.19 -12.20
C THR A 160 -1.05 -18.79 -10.77
N VAL A 161 -1.95 -19.56 -10.17
CA VAL A 161 -2.25 -19.49 -8.74
C VAL A 161 -0.95 -19.64 -7.97
N ASP A 162 -0.54 -18.60 -7.25
CA ASP A 162 0.63 -18.67 -6.38
C ASP A 162 0.20 -19.29 -5.04
N GLU A 163 0.59 -20.56 -4.84
CA GLU A 163 0.28 -21.31 -3.62
C GLU A 163 0.86 -20.64 -2.36
N ASN A 164 1.92 -19.85 -2.49
CA ASN A 164 2.59 -19.17 -1.37
C ASN A 164 1.94 -17.84 -0.99
N ALA A 165 1.04 -17.29 -1.81
CA ALA A 165 0.30 -16.07 -1.47
C ALA A 165 -0.58 -16.32 -0.24
N LEU A 166 -0.45 -15.52 0.81
CA LEU A 166 -1.28 -15.62 2.02
C LEU A 166 -2.75 -15.29 1.72
N TRP A 167 -3.01 -14.45 0.72
CA TRP A 167 -4.35 -14.18 0.22
C TRP A 167 -4.38 -13.99 -1.31
N SER A 168 -5.48 -14.41 -1.94
CA SER A 168 -5.75 -14.18 -3.36
C SER A 168 -7.25 -14.33 -3.66
N VAL A 169 -7.66 -13.93 -4.87
CA VAL A 169 -9.06 -14.12 -5.33
C VAL A 169 -9.39 -15.62 -5.41
N GLU A 170 -8.44 -16.44 -5.84
CA GLU A 170 -8.57 -17.88 -5.99
C GLU A 170 -8.63 -18.62 -4.63
N LYS A 171 -7.99 -18.06 -3.59
CA LYS A 171 -8.08 -18.56 -2.21
C LYS A 171 -9.35 -18.11 -1.48
N ALA A 172 -10.10 -17.17 -2.04
CA ALA A 172 -11.32 -16.64 -1.41
C ALA A 172 -12.46 -17.67 -1.50
N MET A 173 -13.10 -17.96 -0.37
CA MET A 173 -14.32 -18.79 -0.33
C MET A 173 -15.53 -18.02 -0.84
N ARG A 174 -15.55 -16.70 -0.63
CA ARG A 174 -16.64 -15.82 -1.05
C ARG A 174 -16.09 -14.46 -1.47
N ILE A 175 -16.68 -13.92 -2.54
CA ILE A 175 -16.44 -12.57 -3.02
C ILE A 175 -17.73 -11.78 -2.85
N GLU A 176 -17.69 -10.71 -2.06
CA GLU A 176 -18.79 -9.74 -1.91
C GLU A 176 -18.43 -8.50 -2.74
N ASP A 177 -19.08 -8.33 -3.89
CA ASP A 177 -18.83 -7.19 -4.79
C ASP A 177 -19.95 -6.15 -4.66
N GLN A 178 -19.57 -4.90 -4.37
CA GLN A 178 -20.43 -3.72 -4.32
C GLN A 178 -19.96 -2.65 -5.31
N GLY A 179 -19.56 -3.07 -6.53
CA GLY A 179 -19.19 -2.22 -7.65
C GLY A 179 -17.75 -1.70 -7.54
N LYS A 180 -17.50 -0.79 -6.60
CA LYS A 180 -16.14 -0.23 -6.37
C LYS A 180 -15.34 -1.01 -5.32
N MET A 181 -16.03 -1.81 -4.54
CA MET A 181 -15.48 -2.56 -3.40
C MET A 181 -15.70 -4.04 -3.61
N ALA A 182 -14.65 -4.83 -3.51
CA ALA A 182 -14.73 -6.27 -3.39
C ALA A 182 -14.23 -6.69 -2.00
N ARG A 183 -14.92 -7.61 -1.33
CA ARG A 183 -14.42 -8.26 -0.11
C ARG A 183 -14.21 -9.75 -0.39
N LEU A 184 -12.98 -10.21 -0.20
CA LEU A 184 -12.60 -11.61 -0.23
C LEU A 184 -12.72 -12.17 1.19
N LYS A 185 -13.46 -13.27 1.38
CA LYS A 185 -13.55 -13.98 2.68
C LYS A 185 -12.83 -15.32 2.63
N PHE A 186 -12.13 -15.67 3.69
CA PHE A 186 -11.26 -16.85 3.74
C PHE A 186 -11.74 -17.91 4.74
N PRO A 187 -11.45 -19.21 4.48
CA PRO A 187 -12.00 -20.33 5.25
C PRO A 187 -11.41 -20.52 6.66
N TRP A 188 -10.22 -20.00 6.95
CA TRP A 188 -9.53 -20.21 8.22
C TRP A 188 -10.07 -19.35 9.38
N ALA A 189 -11.10 -18.54 9.14
CA ALA A 189 -11.78 -17.74 10.17
C ALA A 189 -12.60 -18.61 11.15
N ASP A 190 -13.06 -19.79 10.69
CA ASP A 190 -13.99 -20.66 11.43
C ASP A 190 -13.32 -21.93 12.03
N ILE A 191 -12.00 -22.08 11.87
CA ILE A 191 -11.26 -23.22 12.43
C ILE A 191 -10.86 -22.86 13.86
N ALA A 192 -11.70 -23.29 14.81
CA ALA A 192 -11.47 -23.21 16.26
C ALA A 192 -10.74 -24.46 16.80
#